data_AF-A0A1W9SN18-F1
#
_entry.id   AF-A0A1W9SN18-F1
#
_cell.length_a   1.000
_cell.length_b   1.000
_cell.length_c   1.000
_cell.angle_alpha   90.00
_cell.angle_beta   90.00
_cell.angle_gamma   90.00
#
_symmetry.space_group_name_H-M   'P 1'
#
loop_
_entity.id
_entity.type
_entity.pdbx_description
1 polymer ?
#
loop_
_entity_poly.entity_id
_entity_poly.type
_entity_poly.pdbx_seq_one_letter_code
_entity_poly.pdbx_strand_id
1 'polypeptide(L)' 'MIGPWQIALVLFIVLILFGGKKIPELMKGIGKGITEFKNARKEEDKESSKKTDKNV' A
#
# COMPACT_ATOMS: atom_id res chain seq x y z
N MET A 1 22.21 20.30 2.80
CA MET A 1 20.81 20.53 2.41
C MET A 1 20.57 19.76 1.12
N ILE A 2 19.74 18.70 1.16
CA ILE A 2 19.35 17.95 -0.04
C ILE A 2 18.16 18.69 -0.64
N GLY A 3 18.38 19.35 -1.77
CA GLY A 3 17.36 20.07 -2.51
C GLY A 3 16.55 19.17 -3.44
N PRO A 4 15.42 19.68 -3.95
CA PRO A 4 14.55 18.96 -4.86
C PRO A 4 15.28 18.41 -6.09
N TRP A 5 16.32 19.12 -6.54
CA TRP A 5 17.14 18.74 -7.69
C TRP A 5 17.93 17.45 -7.49
N GLN A 6 18.50 17.23 -6.30
CA GLN A 6 19.24 16.01 -5.98
C GLN A 6 18.31 14.81 -5.89
N ILE A 7 17.11 15.00 -5.32
CA ILE A 7 16.08 13.96 -5.22
C ILE A 7 15.61 13.55 -6.63
N ALA A 8 15.38 14.51 -7.52
CA ALA A 8 15.00 14.24 -8.91
C ALA A 8 16.06 13.43 -9.66
N LEU A 9 17.35 13.74 -9.47
CA LEU A 9 18.46 12.99 -10.07
C LEU A 9 18.50 11.54 -9.59
N VAL A 10 18.33 11.32 -8.28
CA VAL A 10 18.28 9.96 -7.70
C VAL A 10 17.09 9.18 -8.23
N LEU A 11 15.90 9.80 -8.26
CA LEU A 11 14.71 9.18 -8.85
C LEU A 11 14.94 8.80 -10.31
N PHE A 12 15.62 9.65 -11.09
CA PHE A 12 15.91 9.39 -12.49
C PHE A 12 16.80 8.17 -12.68
N ILE A 13 17.86 8.03 -11.87
CA ILE A 13 18.74 6.85 -11.88
C ILE A 13 17.95 5.59 -11.49
N VAL A 14 17.15 5.65 -10.43
CA VAL A 14 16.28 4.53 -10.02
C VAL A 14 15.29 4.16 -11.14
N LEU A 15 14.71 5.14 -11.83
CA LEU A 15 13.81 4.93 -12.96
C LEU A 15 14.48 4.23 -14.14
N ILE A 16 15.76 4.49 -14.41
CA ILE A 16 16.51 3.80 -15.46
C ILE A 16 16.84 2.36 -15.04
N LEU A 17 17.28 2.15 -13.79
CA LEU A 17 17.65 0.83 -13.29
C LEU A 17 16.46 -0.13 -13.19
N PHE A 18 15.33 0.36 -12.68
CA PHE A 18 14.12 -0.44 -12.53
C PHE A 18 13.21 -0.37 -13.76
N GLY A 19 13.36 0.65 -14.60
CA GLY A 19 12.46 0.94 -15.72
C GLY A 19 11.13 1.54 -15.24
N GLY A 20 10.62 2.53 -15.98
CA GLY A 20 9.37 3.23 -15.65
C GLY A 20 8.12 2.35 -15.59
N LYS A 21 8.18 1.11 -16.09
CA LYS A 21 7.07 0.14 -16.04
C LYS A 21 7.05 -0.69 -14.75
N LYS A 22 8.20 -0.96 -14.10
CA LYS A 22 8.23 -1.81 -12.90
C LYS A 22 7.69 -1.09 -11.66
N ILE A 23 7.92 0.21 -11.51
CA ILE A 23 7.39 0.96 -10.35
C ILE A 23 5.85 0.95 -10.31
N PRO A 24 5.11 1.24 -11.40
CA PRO A 24 3.67 1.11 -11.43
C PRO A 24 3.17 -0.31 -11.17
N GLU A 25 3.89 -1.32 -11.66
CA GLU A 25 3.54 -2.74 -11.49
C GLU A 25 3.66 -3.18 -10.02
N LEU A 26 4.77 -2.81 -9.37
CA LEU A 26 4.99 -3.02 -7.94
C LEU A 26 3.96 -2.26 -7.09
N MET A 27 3.68 -1.00 -7.43
CA MET A 27 2.69 -0.18 -6.73
C MET A 27 1.27 -0.77 -6.85
N LYS A 28 0.90 -1.29 -8.03
CA LYS A 28 -0.37 -2.02 -8.22
C LYS A 28 -0.43 -3.28 -7.38
N GLY A 29 0.65 -4.06 -7.31
CA GLY A 29 0.73 -5.26 -6.46
C GLY A 29 0.57 -4.94 -4.98
N ILE A 30 1.33 -3.96 -4.48
CA ILE A 30 1.25 -3.49 -3.09
C ILE A 30 -0.13 -2.90 -2.79
N GLY A 31 -0.70 -2.10 -3.70
CA GLY A 31 -2.01 -1.48 -3.53
C GLY A 31 -3.15 -2.50 -3.42
N LYS A 32 -3.09 -3.60 -4.19
CA LYS A 32 -4.02 -4.72 -4.05
C LYS A 32 -3.87 -5.40 -2.70
N GLY A 33 -2.64 -5.73 -2.30
CA GLY A 33 -2.36 -6.35 -1.00
C GLY A 33 -2.87 -5.51 0.18
N ILE A 34 -2.56 -4.21 0.22
CA ILE A 34 -3.06 -3.30 1.27
C ILE A 34 -4.60 -3.24 1.28
N THR A 35 -5.23 -3.27 0.10
CA THR A 35 -6.70 -3.24 0.00
C THR A 35 -7.33 -4.52 0.54
N GLU A 36 -6.79 -5.68 0.19
CA GLU A 36 -7.24 -6.98 0.72
C GLU A 36 -7.03 -7.07 2.24
N PHE A 37 -5.86 -6.65 2.74
CA PHE A 37 -5.57 -6.59 4.18
C PHE A 37 -6.55 -5.70 4.94
N LYS A 38 -6.90 -4.53 4.37
CA LYS A 38 -7.88 -3.61 4.98
C LYS A 38 -9.29 -4.21 5.00
N ASN A 39 -9.67 -4.91 3.94
CA ASN A 39 -10.99 -5.53 3.84
C ASN A 39 -11.14 -6.68 4.83
N ALA A 40 -10.14 -7.57 4.92
CA ALA A 40 -10.12 -8.67 5.89
C ALA A 40 -10.23 -8.15 7.34
N ARG A 41 -9.46 -7.12 7.70
CA ARG A 41 -9.58 -6.49 9.04
C ARG A 41 -10.96 -5.91 9.30
N LYS A 42 -11.60 -5.29 8.30
CA LYS A 42 -12.97 -4.76 8.45
C LYS A 42 -14.02 -5.85 8.64
N GLU A 43 -13.84 -7.01 8.02
CA GLU A 43 -14.73 -8.15 8.20
C GLU A 43 -14.57 -8.76 9.61
N GLU A 44 -13.34 -8.89 10.09
CA GLU A 44 -13.03 -9.31 11.47
C GLU A 44 -13.63 -8.36 12.52
N ASP A 45 -13.49 -7.04 12.34
CA ASP A 45 -14.08 -6.04 13.24
C ASP A 45 -15.62 -6.11 13.25
N LYS A 46 -16.24 -6.33 12.08
CA LYS A 46 -17.70 -6.46 11.97
C LYS A 46 -18.22 -7.76 12.60
N GLU A 47 -17.48 -8.86 12.49
CA GLU A 47 -17.86 -10.12 13.14
C GLU A 47 -17.69 -10.03 14.67
N SER A 48 -16.65 -9.34 15.14
CA SER A 48 -16.39 -9.10 16.56
C SER A 48 -17.48 -8.24 17.21
N SER A 49 -17.97 -7.21 16.51
CA SER A 49 -19.07 -6.36 17.01
C SER A 49 -20.44 -7.05 17.04
N LYS A 50 -20.65 -8.12 16.25
CA LYS A 50 -21.94 -8.84 16.17
C LYS A 50 -22.08 -9.96 17.21
N LYS A 51 -20.99 -10.38 17.87
CA LYS A 51 -21.01 -11.44 18.90
C LYS A 51 -21.30 -10.92 20.31
N THR A 52 -21.20 -9.62 20.57
CA THR A 52 -21.49 -9.03 21.89
C THR A 52 -22.99 -8.83 22.19
N ASP A 53 -23.84 -8.78 21.16
CA ASP A 53 -25.29 -8.46 21.31
C ASP A 53 -26.21 -9.69 21.48
N LYS A 54 -25.67 -10.92 21.56
CA LYS A 54 -26.49 -12.15 21.65
C LYS A 54 -26.46 -12.86 23.01
N ASN A 55 -25.92 -12.23 24.06
CA ASN A 55 -25.75 -12.89 25.35
C ASN A 55 -26.15 -12.03 26.57
N VAL A 56 -27.03 -11.05 26.37
CA VAL A 56 -27.71 -10.29 27.44
C VAL A 56 -29.21 -10.49 27.31
#